data_AF-A0A1B9LTG7-F1
#
_entry.id   AF-A0A1B9LTG7-F1
#
_cell.length_a   1.000
_cell.length_b   1.000
_cell.length_c   1.000
_cell.angle_alpha   90.00
_cell.angle_beta   90.00
_cell.angle_gamma   90.00
#
_symmetry.space_group_name_H-M   'P 1'
#
loop_
_entity.id
_entity.type
_entity.pdbx_description
1 polymer ?
#
loop_
_entity_poly.entity_id
_entity_poly.type
_entity_poly.pdbx_seq_one_letter_code
_entity_poly.pdbx_strand_id
1 'polypeptide(L)'
;MISFPNRIYKPNLPQTFELVGEDNHGNKVKYGFVLQKWFVARGGLPHYGEKAPIDTWCSRLGDYRAVKIEDLTNAKCGVIDINNDSYAHFPCIDGVDGAMPFSNGNYYQRQIGAGFFTEWGSYSNYPMSKFSANGHYIGYSKNKDYIFLIYGENGVMNVTENYGEDISNHPGLCVTP
;
A
#
# COMPACT_ATOMS: atom_id res chain seq x y z
N MET A 1 7.83 -0.08 26.03
CA MET A 1 7.23 1.26 25.81
C MET A 1 6.72 1.29 24.37
N ILE A 2 5.43 1.55 24.16
CA ILE A 2 4.83 1.52 22.82
C ILE A 2 5.32 2.73 22.02
N SER A 3 5.82 2.48 20.81
CA SER A 3 6.30 3.55 19.90
C SER A 3 5.15 4.17 19.11
N PHE A 4 5.09 5.51 19.10
CA PHE A 4 4.14 6.31 18.33
C PHE A 4 4.88 7.26 17.38
N PRO A 5 4.28 7.66 16.26
CA PRO A 5 4.92 8.58 15.35
C PRO A 5 4.76 10.02 15.82
N ASN A 6 5.67 10.87 15.35
CA ASN A 6 5.45 12.31 15.40
C ASN A 6 4.43 12.70 14.34
N ARG A 7 3.64 13.74 14.63
CA ARG A 7 2.79 14.35 13.60
C ARG A 7 3.64 14.85 12.45
N ILE A 8 3.12 14.67 11.25
CA ILE A 8 3.72 15.13 10.00
C ILE A 8 2.76 16.08 9.30
N TYR A 9 3.29 16.89 8.39
CA TYR A 9 2.46 17.69 7.53
C TYR A 9 1.58 16.79 6.65
N LYS A 10 0.29 17.10 6.58
CA LYS A 10 -0.66 16.47 5.66
C LYS A 10 -0.76 17.33 4.41
N PRO A 11 -0.39 16.82 3.22
CA PRO A 11 -0.49 17.58 1.99
C PRO A 11 -1.95 17.84 1.62
N ASN A 12 -2.21 18.98 0.99
CA ASN A 12 -3.52 19.34 0.45
C ASN A 12 -3.69 18.66 -0.92
N LEU A 13 -4.40 17.54 -0.94
CA LEU A 13 -4.64 16.73 -2.14
C LEU A 13 -6.12 16.77 -2.57
N PRO A 14 -6.45 16.62 -3.87
CA PRO A 14 -5.50 16.39 -4.97
C PRO A 14 -4.73 17.65 -5.36
N GLN A 15 -3.46 17.48 -5.76
CA GLN A 15 -2.60 18.58 -6.19
C GLN A 15 -2.01 18.33 -7.57
N THR A 16 -2.05 19.35 -8.43
CA THR A 16 -1.44 19.30 -9.76
C THR A 16 0.03 19.70 -9.69
N PHE A 17 0.89 18.89 -10.29
CA PHE A 17 2.30 19.14 -10.48
C PHE A 17 2.60 19.25 -11.98
N GLU A 18 3.48 20.18 -12.34
CA GLU A 18 3.98 20.32 -13.72
C GLU A 18 5.50 20.24 -13.69
N LEU A 19 6.05 19.28 -14.41
CA LEU A 19 7.48 19.18 -14.70
C LEU A 19 7.74 19.90 -16.02
N VAL A 20 8.65 20.87 -16.01
CA VAL A 20 9.05 21.61 -17.21
C VAL A 20 10.49 21.22 -17.55
N GLY A 21 10.66 20.56 -18.69
CA GLY A 21 11.97 20.36 -19.31
C GLY A 21 12.22 21.49 -20.29
N GLU A 22 13.33 22.21 -20.12
CA GLU A 22 13.78 23.28 -21.02
C GLU A 22 15.10 22.86 -21.67
N ASP A 23 15.20 23.01 -22.99
CA ASP A 23 16.47 22.78 -23.70
C ASP A 23 17.34 24.05 -23.74
N ASN A 24 18.58 23.90 -24.23
CA ASN A 24 19.54 25.02 -24.30
C ASN A 24 19.14 26.11 -25.32
N HIS A 25 18.09 25.92 -26.11
CA HIS A 25 17.55 26.89 -27.05
C HIS A 25 16.28 27.59 -26.50
N GLY A 26 15.88 27.27 -25.27
CA GLY A 26 14.68 27.83 -24.63
C GLY A 26 13.37 27.13 -25.01
N ASN A 27 13.42 26.00 -25.71
CA ASN A 27 12.22 25.20 -26.00
C ASN A 27 11.77 24.46 -24.75
N LYS A 28 10.46 24.49 -24.47
CA LYS A 28 9.87 23.92 -23.25
C LYS A 28 8.93 22.77 -23.55
N VAL A 29 9.12 21.66 -22.84
CA VAL A 29 8.18 20.53 -22.78
C VAL A 29 7.62 20.44 -21.37
N LYS A 30 6.31 20.26 -21.26
CA LYS A 30 5.60 20.21 -19.98
C LYS A 30 4.97 18.84 -19.79
N TYR A 31 5.15 18.26 -18.62
CA TYR A 31 4.48 17.04 -18.18
C TYR A 31 3.71 17.32 -16.90
N GLY A 32 2.38 17.27 -16.97
CA GLY A 32 1.49 17.50 -15.84
C GLY A 32 0.95 16.19 -15.28
N PHE A 33 0.88 16.07 -13.96
CA PHE A 33 0.17 14.97 -13.28
C PHE A 33 -0.50 15.45 -12.01
N VAL A 34 -1.54 14.74 -11.57
CA VAL A 34 -2.27 15.05 -10.34
C VAL A 34 -1.96 13.99 -9.30
N LEU A 35 -1.38 14.41 -8.18
CA LEU A 35 -1.18 13.53 -7.03
C LEU A 35 -2.50 13.44 -6.25
N GLN A 36 -3.09 12.24 -6.20
CA GLN A 36 -4.40 12.01 -5.59
C GLN A 36 -4.32 11.61 -4.12
N LYS A 37 -3.32 10.82 -3.76
CA LYS A 37 -3.15 10.23 -2.42
C LYS A 37 -1.71 10.39 -1.94
N TRP A 38 -1.53 10.53 -0.63
CA TRP A 38 -0.21 10.53 0.00
C TRP A 38 -0.09 9.36 0.96
N PHE A 39 0.98 8.58 0.79
CA PHE A 39 1.24 7.37 1.55
C PHE A 39 2.44 7.53 2.46
N VAL A 40 2.35 6.98 3.66
CA VAL A 40 3.41 7.01 4.67
C VAL A 40 3.67 5.61 5.18
N ALA A 41 4.93 5.21 5.10
CA ALA A 41 5.39 3.92 5.56
C ALA A 41 5.57 3.87 7.07
N ARG A 42 5.12 2.79 7.69
CA ARG A 42 5.70 2.28 8.93
C ARG A 42 6.60 1.11 8.58
N GLY A 43 7.91 1.37 8.50
CA GLY A 43 8.91 0.33 8.22
C GLY A 43 9.01 -0.72 9.32
N GLY A 44 9.56 -1.88 8.98
CA GLY A 44 10.04 -2.86 9.96
C GLY A 44 11.41 -2.43 10.47
N LEU A 45 11.54 -2.06 11.73
CA LEU A 45 12.86 -1.93 12.37
C LEU A 45 13.24 -3.26 13.03
N PRO A 46 14.54 -3.61 13.06
CA PRO A 46 15.02 -4.57 14.03
C PRO A 46 14.82 -3.94 15.43
N HIS A 47 14.58 -4.77 16.44
CA HIS A 47 14.51 -4.41 17.87
C HIS A 47 13.10 -4.26 18.47
N TYR A 48 12.63 -5.39 19.01
CA TYR A 48 12.07 -5.57 20.36
C TYR A 48 11.37 -4.35 20.98
N GLY A 49 10.14 -4.09 20.55
CA GLY A 49 9.24 -3.17 21.22
C GLY A 49 7.82 -3.37 20.75
N GLU A 50 6.87 -3.37 21.68
CA GLU A 50 5.44 -3.43 21.40
C GLU A 50 5.06 -2.24 20.48
N LYS A 51 4.41 -2.52 19.35
CA LYS A 51 4.01 -1.48 18.39
C LYS A 51 2.53 -1.16 18.59
N ALA A 52 2.19 0.11 18.43
CA ALA A 52 0.77 0.49 18.37
C ALA A 52 0.11 -0.22 17.17
N PRO A 53 -1.17 -0.61 17.27
CA PRO A 53 -1.94 -1.04 16.10
C PRO A 53 -1.81 -0.01 14.97
N ILE A 54 -1.75 -0.46 13.72
CA ILE A 54 -1.45 0.43 12.58
C ILE A 54 -2.48 1.55 12.44
N ASP A 55 -3.76 1.28 12.71
CA ASP A 55 -4.82 2.29 12.71
C ASP A 55 -4.53 3.42 13.72
N THR A 56 -4.11 3.05 14.94
CA THR A 56 -3.71 4.00 15.99
C THR A 56 -2.44 4.75 15.62
N TRP A 57 -1.49 4.08 14.95
CA TRP A 57 -0.26 4.72 14.49
C TRP A 57 -0.55 5.74 13.38
N CYS A 58 -1.38 5.39 12.40
CA CYS A 58 -1.79 6.28 11.32
C CYS A 58 -2.57 7.50 11.81
N SER A 59 -3.54 7.32 12.72
CA SER A 59 -4.32 8.45 13.22
C SER A 59 -3.45 9.51 13.91
N ARG A 60 -2.39 9.08 14.60
CA ARG A 60 -1.44 9.98 15.27
C ARG A 60 -0.50 10.74 14.33
N LEU A 61 -0.35 10.33 13.06
CA LEU A 61 0.44 11.09 12.08
C LEU A 61 -0.18 12.45 11.71
N GLY A 62 -1.47 12.63 11.93
CA GLY A 62 -2.22 13.81 11.51
C GLY A 62 -3.48 13.43 10.74
N ASP A 63 -4.30 12.57 11.34
CA ASP A 63 -5.57 12.08 10.77
C ASP A 63 -5.39 11.33 9.45
N TYR A 64 -4.31 10.56 9.34
CA TYR A 64 -4.19 9.52 8.32
C TYR A 64 -4.98 8.29 8.75
N ARG A 65 -5.35 7.45 7.78
CA ARG A 65 -5.98 6.15 8.03
C ARG A 65 -5.05 5.02 7.60
N ALA A 66 -5.19 3.84 8.18
CA ALA A 66 -4.59 2.66 7.58
C ALA A 66 -5.19 2.40 6.19
N VAL A 67 -4.38 1.80 5.32
CA VAL A 67 -4.77 1.46 3.96
C VAL A 67 -5.79 0.32 3.92
N LYS A 68 -6.70 0.40 2.95
CA LYS A 68 -7.53 -0.72 2.50
C LYS A 68 -6.87 -1.39 1.30
N ILE A 69 -7.35 -2.58 0.92
CA ILE A 69 -6.77 -3.33 -0.21
C ILE A 69 -6.82 -2.52 -1.51
N GLU A 70 -7.93 -1.84 -1.78
CA GLU A 70 -8.10 -0.94 -2.93
C GLU A 70 -7.16 0.28 -2.93
N ASP A 71 -6.50 0.62 -1.82
CA ASP A 71 -5.48 1.67 -1.83
C ASP A 71 -4.13 1.17 -2.37
N LEU A 72 -3.91 -0.15 -2.40
CA LEU A 72 -2.61 -0.76 -2.62
C LEU A 72 -2.48 -1.49 -3.95
N THR A 73 -3.49 -2.27 -4.32
CA THR A 73 -3.42 -3.21 -5.45
C THR A 73 -4.73 -3.25 -6.21
N ASN A 74 -4.67 -3.66 -7.48
CA ASN A 74 -5.82 -4.01 -8.30
C ASN A 74 -6.02 -5.52 -8.44
N ALA A 75 -5.39 -6.33 -7.58
CA ALA A 75 -5.62 -7.77 -7.50
C ALA A 75 -7.12 -8.09 -7.39
N LYS A 76 -7.58 -9.08 -8.15
CA LYS A 76 -8.99 -9.48 -8.13
C LYS A 76 -9.22 -10.60 -7.12
N CYS A 77 -10.15 -10.40 -6.19
CA CYS A 77 -10.54 -11.47 -5.29
C CYS A 77 -11.25 -12.61 -6.05
N GLY A 78 -11.16 -13.82 -5.52
CA GLY A 78 -11.86 -15.01 -6.04
C GLY A 78 -11.23 -15.62 -7.29
N VAL A 79 -10.13 -15.06 -7.79
CA VAL A 79 -9.33 -15.68 -8.86
C VAL A 79 -8.35 -16.66 -8.23
N ILE A 80 -8.39 -17.91 -8.70
CA ILE A 80 -7.40 -18.94 -8.34
C ILE A 80 -6.29 -18.85 -9.37
N ASP A 81 -5.09 -18.45 -8.95
CA ASP A 81 -3.97 -18.28 -9.87
C ASP A 81 -3.51 -19.62 -10.47
N ILE A 82 -2.98 -19.48 -11.69
CA ILE A 82 -2.50 -20.52 -12.61
C ILE A 82 -1.35 -21.29 -11.96
N ASN A 83 -1.69 -22.30 -11.16
CA ASN A 83 -0.89 -23.45 -10.70
C ASN A 83 -1.60 -24.21 -9.57
N ASN A 84 -2.83 -23.80 -9.19
CA ASN A 84 -3.58 -24.42 -8.08
C ASN A 84 -2.82 -24.31 -6.74
N ASP A 85 -1.97 -23.28 -6.60
CA ASP A 85 -1.26 -22.99 -5.36
C ASP A 85 -2.24 -22.34 -4.38
N SER A 86 -2.79 -23.15 -3.48
CA SER A 86 -3.75 -22.72 -2.47
C SER A 86 -3.17 -21.75 -1.44
N TYR A 87 -1.83 -21.59 -1.38
CA TYR A 87 -1.18 -20.72 -0.39
C TYR A 87 -1.29 -19.22 -0.71
N ALA A 88 -1.73 -18.85 -1.91
CA ALA A 88 -1.95 -17.46 -2.32
C ALA A 88 -3.42 -17.20 -2.67
N HIS A 89 -4.35 -17.67 -1.83
CA HIS A 89 -5.78 -17.45 -2.06
C HIS A 89 -6.20 -16.05 -1.60
N PHE A 90 -6.82 -15.27 -2.51
CA PHE A 90 -7.47 -14.01 -2.18
C PHE A 90 -9.00 -14.18 -2.18
N PRO A 91 -9.64 -14.43 -1.03
CA PRO A 91 -11.08 -14.65 -0.95
C PRO A 91 -11.86 -13.33 -1.05
N CYS A 92 -13.02 -13.38 -1.69
CA CYS A 92 -13.97 -12.27 -1.73
C CYS A 92 -14.81 -12.20 -0.44
N ILE A 93 -14.17 -11.93 0.70
CA ILE A 93 -14.81 -11.78 2.01
C ILE A 93 -14.91 -10.31 2.41
N ASP A 94 -15.90 -9.97 3.23
CA ASP A 94 -16.06 -8.62 3.77
C ASP A 94 -16.02 -7.48 2.72
N GLY A 95 -16.60 -7.76 1.55
CA GLY A 95 -16.65 -6.84 0.41
C GLY A 95 -15.27 -6.40 -0.10
N VAL A 96 -14.21 -7.17 0.20
CA VAL A 96 -12.84 -6.87 -0.21
C VAL A 96 -12.67 -7.12 -1.71
N ASP A 97 -12.01 -6.18 -2.37
CA ASP A 97 -11.50 -6.33 -3.72
C ASP A 97 -10.30 -5.38 -3.90
N GLY A 98 -9.56 -5.53 -4.99
CA GLY A 98 -8.58 -4.53 -5.40
C GLY A 98 -9.24 -3.27 -5.95
N ALA A 99 -8.44 -2.28 -6.33
CA ALA A 99 -8.92 -1.15 -7.11
C ALA A 99 -9.21 -1.53 -8.56
N MET A 100 -10.05 -0.74 -9.23
CA MET A 100 -10.30 -0.86 -10.65
C MET A 100 -9.26 -0.08 -11.49
N PRO A 101 -8.96 -0.53 -12.72
CA PRO A 101 -9.43 -1.77 -13.33
C PRO A 101 -8.72 -2.98 -12.70
N PHE A 102 -9.49 -4.04 -12.46
CA PHE A 102 -8.98 -5.26 -11.85
C PHE A 102 -7.92 -5.92 -12.72
N SER A 103 -6.94 -6.53 -12.08
CA SER A 103 -6.06 -7.48 -12.74
C SER A 103 -6.82 -8.78 -13.04
N ASN A 104 -6.19 -9.64 -13.84
CA ASN A 104 -6.71 -10.95 -14.19
C ASN A 104 -6.36 -12.06 -13.19
N GLY A 105 -5.85 -11.72 -11.99
CA GLY A 105 -5.38 -12.69 -11.01
C GLY A 105 -5.15 -12.07 -9.62
N ASN A 106 -4.55 -12.85 -8.72
CA ASN A 106 -4.18 -12.37 -7.39
C ASN A 106 -2.78 -11.72 -7.40
N TYR A 107 -2.63 -10.66 -8.20
CA TYR A 107 -1.42 -9.86 -8.31
C TYR A 107 -1.77 -8.49 -8.91
N TYR A 108 -0.91 -7.50 -8.74
CA TYR A 108 -1.15 -6.22 -9.41
C TYR A 108 -0.80 -6.29 -10.90
N GLN A 109 -1.53 -5.54 -11.72
CA GLN A 109 -1.12 -5.18 -13.07
C GLN A 109 -0.94 -3.67 -13.14
N ARG A 110 0.17 -3.19 -13.72
CA ARG A 110 0.51 -1.76 -13.73
C ARG A 110 -0.55 -0.92 -14.41
N GLN A 111 -1.20 -0.05 -13.64
CA GLN A 111 -2.32 0.80 -14.07
C GLN A 111 -2.28 2.11 -13.27
N ILE A 112 -2.63 3.23 -13.89
CA ILE A 112 -2.74 4.52 -13.19
C ILE A 112 -4.11 4.60 -12.51
N GLY A 113 -4.15 5.04 -11.26
CA GLY A 113 -5.37 5.20 -10.47
C GLY A 113 -5.84 3.94 -9.76
N ALA A 114 -5.08 2.83 -9.82
CA ALA A 114 -5.52 1.53 -9.35
C ALA A 114 -4.71 0.98 -8.15
N GLY A 115 -4.19 1.88 -7.32
CA GLY A 115 -3.52 1.56 -6.06
C GLY A 115 -2.01 1.80 -6.07
N PHE A 116 -1.41 1.86 -4.88
CA PHE A 116 -0.02 2.24 -4.69
C PHE A 116 0.99 1.31 -5.40
N PHE A 117 0.93 0.00 -5.16
CA PHE A 117 1.83 -0.95 -5.82
C PHE A 117 1.50 -1.09 -7.30
N THR A 118 0.25 -0.89 -7.68
CA THR A 118 -0.17 -0.88 -9.09
C THR A 118 0.43 0.30 -9.86
N GLU A 119 0.51 1.48 -9.26
CA GLU A 119 1.07 2.68 -9.90
C GLU A 119 2.59 2.77 -9.83
N TRP A 120 3.18 2.35 -8.72
CA TRP A 120 4.60 2.59 -8.42
C TRP A 120 5.42 1.29 -8.45
N GLY A 121 4.79 0.13 -8.28
CA GLY A 121 5.43 -1.19 -8.25
C GLY A 121 6.09 -1.49 -6.93
N SER A 122 6.97 -2.49 -6.97
CA SER A 122 7.80 -2.83 -5.81
C SER A 122 8.65 -1.63 -5.39
N TYR A 123 8.35 -1.11 -4.22
CA TYR A 123 9.02 0.07 -3.69
C TYR A 123 10.48 -0.24 -3.25
N SER A 124 10.87 -1.51 -3.14
CA SER A 124 12.28 -1.88 -2.89
C SER A 124 13.23 -1.47 -4.02
N ASN A 125 12.70 -1.20 -5.21
CA ASN A 125 13.48 -0.73 -6.35
C ASN A 125 13.84 0.76 -6.27
N TYR A 126 13.27 1.50 -5.31
CA TYR A 126 13.53 2.93 -5.14
C TYR A 126 14.74 3.16 -4.22
N PRO A 127 15.74 3.96 -4.66
CA PRO A 127 16.87 4.34 -3.81
C PRO A 127 16.38 4.99 -2.51
N MET A 128 17.01 4.64 -1.37
CA MET A 128 16.66 5.11 -0.03
C MET A 128 15.30 4.62 0.49
N SER A 129 14.68 3.67 -0.19
CA SER A 129 13.53 2.96 0.34
C SER A 129 13.90 2.26 1.65
N LYS A 130 13.14 2.54 2.72
CA LYS A 130 13.21 1.80 4.00
C LYS A 130 12.24 0.62 4.05
N PHE A 131 11.75 0.19 2.90
CA PHE A 131 10.79 -0.89 2.75
C PHE A 131 11.54 -2.18 2.38
N SER A 132 11.17 -3.30 3.01
CA SER A 132 11.71 -4.60 2.65
C SER A 132 11.12 -5.08 1.33
N ALA A 133 11.98 -5.56 0.42
CA ALA A 133 11.56 -6.17 -0.85
C ALA A 133 10.67 -7.39 -0.63
N ASN A 134 11.01 -8.21 0.36
CA ASN A 134 10.27 -9.41 0.76
C ASN A 134 9.26 -9.09 1.88
N GLY A 135 8.88 -7.82 2.04
CA GLY A 135 8.00 -7.38 3.09
C GLY A 135 6.53 -7.63 2.76
N HIS A 136 5.83 -8.23 3.71
CA HIS A 136 4.37 -8.23 3.74
C HIS A 136 3.85 -6.93 4.36
N TYR A 137 2.91 -6.28 3.70
CA TYR A 137 2.24 -5.09 4.20
C TYR A 137 0.83 -5.45 4.65
N ILE A 138 0.41 -4.92 5.78
CA ILE A 138 -0.97 -5.05 6.22
C ILE A 138 -1.89 -4.11 5.44
N GLY A 139 -3.04 -4.63 5.03
CA GLY A 139 -4.15 -3.87 4.48
C GLY A 139 -5.48 -4.43 4.98
N TYR A 140 -6.46 -3.55 5.16
CA TYR A 140 -7.77 -3.93 5.67
C TYR A 140 -8.75 -4.23 4.55
N SER A 141 -9.69 -5.14 4.84
CA SER A 141 -10.94 -5.26 4.07
C SER A 141 -11.74 -3.96 4.07
N LYS A 142 -12.82 -3.93 3.28
CA LYS A 142 -13.65 -2.75 3.11
C LYS A 142 -14.29 -2.29 4.43
N ASN A 143 -14.83 -3.22 5.22
CA ASN A 143 -15.44 -2.92 6.53
C ASN A 143 -14.46 -3.06 7.70
N LYS A 144 -13.21 -3.44 7.42
CA LYS A 144 -12.13 -3.68 8.38
C LYS A 144 -12.33 -4.87 9.32
N ASP A 145 -13.22 -5.80 8.98
CA ASP A 145 -13.39 -7.04 9.74
C ASP A 145 -12.23 -8.03 9.51
N TYR A 146 -11.48 -7.85 8.42
CA TYR A 146 -10.35 -8.70 8.06
C TYR A 146 -9.10 -7.88 7.73
N ILE A 147 -7.95 -8.48 8.01
CA ILE A 147 -6.62 -7.98 7.67
C ILE A 147 -6.01 -8.96 6.69
N PHE A 148 -5.34 -8.42 5.67
CA PHE A 148 -4.62 -9.19 4.68
C PHE A 148 -3.16 -8.78 4.66
N LEU A 149 -2.32 -9.72 4.24
CA LEU A 149 -0.92 -9.46 3.93
C LEU A 149 -0.76 -9.33 2.43
N ILE A 150 -0.15 -8.22 2.01
CA ILE A 150 0.12 -7.92 0.61
C ILE A 150 1.62 -8.02 0.38
N TYR A 151 2.04 -8.84 -0.57
CA TYR A 151 3.42 -8.89 -1.02
C TYR A 151 3.75 -7.61 -1.79
N GLY A 152 4.65 -6.79 -1.25
CA GLY A 152 5.02 -5.52 -1.90
C GLY A 152 5.65 -5.69 -3.28
N GLU A 153 6.24 -6.85 -3.57
CA GLU A 153 6.91 -7.14 -4.83
C GLU A 153 5.94 -7.23 -6.02
N ASN A 154 4.82 -7.95 -5.84
CA ASN A 154 3.91 -8.34 -6.93
C ASN A 154 2.43 -8.11 -6.60
N GLY A 155 2.10 -7.61 -5.40
CA GLY A 155 0.74 -7.33 -4.98
C GLY A 155 -0.10 -8.57 -4.70
N VAL A 156 0.53 -9.74 -4.57
CA VAL A 156 -0.15 -10.98 -4.20
C VAL A 156 -0.72 -10.82 -2.80
N MET A 157 -2.00 -11.16 -2.68
CA MET A 157 -2.71 -11.17 -1.41
C MET A 157 -2.57 -12.55 -0.76
N ASN A 158 -2.29 -12.55 0.54
CA ASN A 158 -2.42 -13.74 1.35
C ASN A 158 -3.36 -13.44 2.53
N VAL A 159 -4.28 -14.36 2.80
CA VAL A 159 -5.14 -14.26 3.97
C VAL A 159 -4.33 -14.72 5.15
N THR A 160 -4.27 -13.89 6.20
CA THR A 160 -3.88 -14.42 7.50
C THR A 160 -5.06 -15.24 8.01
N GLU A 161 -5.10 -16.53 7.71
CA GLU A 161 -5.89 -17.44 8.53
C GLU A 161 -5.36 -17.27 9.95
N ASN A 162 -6.23 -16.92 10.91
CA ASN A 162 -5.99 -16.75 12.34
C ASN A 162 -4.87 -17.65 12.94
N TYR A 163 -3.62 -17.32 12.68
CA TYR A 163 -2.48 -17.72 13.48
C TYR A 163 -2.23 -16.54 14.38
N GLY A 164 -2.11 -16.78 15.68
CA GLY A 164 -1.88 -15.77 16.73
C GLY A 164 -0.54 -15.03 16.61
N GLU A 165 -0.08 -14.75 15.39
CA GLU A 165 1.00 -13.84 15.10
C GLU A 165 0.57 -12.42 15.44
N ASP A 166 1.43 -11.77 16.21
CA ASP A 166 1.30 -10.37 16.53
C ASP A 166 1.50 -9.52 15.26
N ILE A 167 0.39 -9.26 14.56
CA ILE A 167 0.31 -8.40 13.38
C ILE A 167 0.81 -6.97 13.64
N SER A 168 0.95 -6.57 14.91
CA SER A 168 1.50 -5.25 15.24
C SER A 168 2.92 -5.07 14.70
N ASN A 169 3.67 -6.18 14.52
CA ASN A 169 5.04 -6.17 14.03
C ASN A 169 5.16 -5.99 12.52
N HIS A 170 4.11 -6.27 11.76
CA HIS A 170 4.14 -6.17 10.31
C HIS A 170 4.29 -4.70 9.86
N PRO A 171 5.06 -4.47 8.78
CA PRO A 171 5.05 -3.21 8.05
C PRO A 171 3.62 -2.82 7.67
N GLY A 172 3.35 -1.51 7.70
CA GLY A 172 2.04 -0.98 7.32
C GLY A 172 2.18 0.33 6.59
N LEU A 173 1.13 0.66 5.85
CA LEU A 173 1.01 1.91 5.13
C LEU A 173 -0.15 2.71 5.72
N CYS A 174 0.06 4.02 5.83
CA CYS A 174 -0.96 4.99 6.11
C CYS A 174 -1.23 5.80 4.86
N VAL A 175 -2.47 6.21 4.66
CA VAL A 175 -2.88 7.05 3.54
C VAL A 175 -3.71 8.23 4.04
N THR A 176 -3.62 9.35 3.33
CA THR A 176 -4.54 10.46 3.54
C THR A 176 -5.99 9.97 3.36
N PRO A 177 -6.94 10.45 4.20
CA PRO A 177 -8.36 10.07 4.13
C PRO A 177 -8.92 10.13 2.72
#